data_AF-A0A378HY85-F1
#
_entry.id   AF-A0A378HY85-F1
#
_cell.length_a   1.000
_cell.length_b   1.000
_cell.length_c   1.000
_cell.angle_alpha   90.00
_cell.angle_beta   90.00
_cell.angle_gamma   90.00
#
_symmetry.space_group_name_H-M   'P 1'
#
loop_
_entity.id
_entity.type
_entity.pdbx_description
1 polymer ?
#
loop_
_entity_poly.entity_id
_entity_poly.type
_entity_poly.pdbx_seq_one_letter_code
_entity_poly.pdbx_strand_id
1 'polypeptide(L)'
;MSTTRLESDSMGEIAVAADRYWGAQTERSLHHFNIGRDLMPIEVIHAFGILKKAAALTNVELGKLPEDRAKLIIQAAEEVHKGLLDDHFPLHVWQTGSGTQSNMNVNEVIANRAIELAGGTLGSKTPIHPNDMVNMSQSSNDTFPTAMHIAAALAVHNHLIPEVRRLRDALAAKQDEFKDIVKIGRTHLQDAVPLTLGQEFSGYVAQLDACLHWIENVIPQLFELAIGGTAVGTGLNTHPQFATKVAQHIATITGLPFISAPNKFAALASHEPLVMAHGTLKTLACALMKIANDVRWLGSGPRCGIGELILPENEPGSSIMPGKVNPTQCEAMTMVCTQVLGNDTTVGIAGSQGNFELNVFKPVIIFNFLHSVNLLVDTCHSFREFCVEGLAAHREQIDYYLQHSLMLVTALNQHIGYDKAATIAKTAHHENISLQEAAIKLGFLTAEQFKEYVNPKDMIAPR
;
A
#
# COMPACT_ATOMS: atom_id res chain seq x y z
N MET A 1 9.82 40.35 -2.86
CA MET A 1 8.95 39.85 -3.94
C MET A 1 9.84 39.15 -4.93
N SER A 2 9.53 37.90 -5.30
CA SER A 2 10.24 37.21 -6.37
C SER A 2 10.05 37.98 -7.68
N THR A 3 11.07 37.99 -8.53
CA THR A 3 10.95 38.46 -9.91
C THR A 3 9.91 37.61 -10.64
N THR A 4 9.08 38.23 -11.48
CA THR A 4 8.03 37.54 -12.26
C THR A 4 8.29 37.68 -13.76
N ARG A 5 7.78 36.72 -14.55
CA ARG A 5 7.64 36.81 -16.01
C ARG A 5 6.17 36.82 -16.39
N LEU A 6 5.84 37.41 -17.54
CA LEU A 6 4.49 37.32 -18.10
C LEU A 6 4.37 36.06 -18.95
N GLU A 7 3.32 35.29 -18.70
CA GLU A 7 2.88 34.16 -19.51
C GLU A 7 1.46 34.43 -20.01
N SER A 8 1.05 33.75 -21.07
CA SER A 8 -0.30 33.88 -21.63
C SER A 8 -0.93 32.53 -21.96
N ASP A 9 -2.24 32.46 -21.80
CA ASP A 9 -3.09 31.39 -22.32
C ASP A 9 -4.28 32.01 -23.08
N SER A 10 -5.29 31.20 -23.42
CA SER A 10 -6.47 31.69 -24.13
C SER A 10 -7.32 32.69 -23.32
N MET A 11 -7.08 32.83 -22.01
CA MET A 11 -7.77 33.78 -21.12
C MET A 11 -6.97 35.07 -20.89
N GLY A 12 -5.81 35.22 -21.54
CA GLY A 12 -4.97 36.42 -21.46
C GLY A 12 -3.72 36.22 -20.62
N GLU A 13 -3.08 37.33 -20.25
CA GLU A 13 -1.80 37.34 -19.54
C GLU A 13 -1.94 37.08 -18.02
N ILE A 14 -0.90 36.50 -17.43
CA ILE A 14 -0.75 36.32 -15.98
C ILE A 14 0.73 36.37 -15.60
N ALA A 15 1.04 36.95 -14.45
CA ALA A 15 2.39 36.99 -13.90
C ALA A 15 2.72 35.67 -13.21
N VAL A 16 3.85 35.07 -13.56
CA VAL A 16 4.37 33.81 -13.01
C VAL A 16 5.74 34.05 -12.39
N ALA A 17 6.06 33.38 -11.29
CA ALA A 17 7.37 33.46 -10.65
C ALA A 17 8.50 33.10 -11.65
N ALA A 18 9.54 33.93 -11.75
CA ALA A 18 10.60 33.78 -12.76
C ALA A 18 11.53 32.59 -12.50
N ASP A 19 11.61 32.12 -11.25
CA ASP A 19 12.38 30.94 -10.81
C ASP A 19 11.61 29.62 -11.00
N ARG A 20 10.44 29.64 -11.67
CA ARG A 20 9.56 28.47 -11.80
C ARG A 20 9.27 28.14 -13.27
N TYR A 21 9.35 26.86 -13.64
CA TYR A 21 9.09 26.43 -15.02
C TYR A 21 7.60 26.29 -15.39
N TRP A 22 6.67 26.26 -14.44
CA TRP A 22 5.24 26.19 -14.78
C TRP A 22 4.76 27.47 -15.47
N GLY A 23 3.66 27.42 -16.23
CA GLY A 23 3.19 28.53 -17.06
C GLY A 23 1.85 29.10 -16.60
N ALA A 24 1.15 29.76 -17.53
CA ALA A 24 -0.09 30.48 -17.26
C ALA A 24 -1.20 29.59 -16.68
N GLN A 25 -1.38 28.38 -17.19
CA GLN A 25 -2.49 27.52 -16.75
C GLN A 25 -2.26 26.98 -15.34
N THR A 26 -1.02 26.65 -15.00
CA THR A 26 -0.67 26.24 -13.64
C THR A 26 -0.89 27.38 -12.66
N GLU A 27 -0.42 28.59 -13.00
CA GLU A 27 -0.60 29.78 -12.16
C GLU A 27 -2.08 30.10 -11.93
N ARG A 28 -2.90 30.04 -12.99
CA ARG A 28 -4.35 30.19 -12.85
C ARG A 28 -4.94 29.08 -11.98
N SER A 29 -4.50 27.84 -12.13
CA SER A 29 -5.02 26.75 -11.33
C SER A 29 -4.73 26.93 -9.84
N LEU A 30 -3.53 27.42 -9.48
CA LEU A 30 -3.20 27.74 -8.09
C LEU A 30 -4.14 28.77 -7.47
N HIS A 31 -4.52 29.80 -8.23
CA HIS A 31 -5.45 30.82 -7.74
C HIS A 31 -6.86 30.29 -7.48
N HIS A 32 -7.36 29.38 -8.34
CA HIS A 32 -8.76 28.94 -8.29
C HIS A 32 -8.98 27.66 -7.48
N PHE A 33 -7.96 26.83 -7.31
CA PHE A 33 -8.04 25.53 -6.63
C PHE A 33 -7.17 25.49 -5.37
N ASN A 34 -7.22 26.56 -4.58
CA ASN A 34 -6.55 26.67 -3.29
C ASN A 34 -7.36 25.98 -2.18
N ILE A 35 -7.49 24.67 -2.27
CA ILE A 35 -8.29 23.84 -1.37
C ILE A 35 -7.36 22.84 -0.68
N GLY A 36 -7.41 22.73 0.65
CA GLY A 36 -6.60 21.77 1.40
C GLY A 36 -5.08 22.03 1.33
N ARG A 37 -4.29 21.01 1.70
CA ARG A 37 -2.82 21.04 1.65
C ARG A 37 -2.24 19.89 0.83
N ASP A 38 -3.10 19.04 0.29
CA ASP A 38 -2.72 17.84 -0.43
C ASP A 38 -2.27 18.22 -1.84
N LEU A 39 -0.96 18.25 -2.05
CA LEU A 39 -0.38 18.36 -3.38
C LEU A 39 -0.68 17.08 -4.17
N MET A 40 -0.73 17.19 -5.50
CA MET A 40 -0.78 16.02 -6.38
C MET A 40 0.38 15.08 -6.01
N PRO A 41 0.14 13.76 -5.79
CA PRO A 41 1.20 12.84 -5.43
C PRO A 41 2.35 12.89 -6.44
N ILE A 42 3.57 12.96 -5.93
CA ILE A 42 4.74 13.20 -6.76
C ILE A 42 5.00 12.02 -7.72
N GLU A 43 4.57 10.83 -7.35
CA GLU A 43 4.63 9.62 -8.18
C GLU A 43 3.81 9.80 -9.47
N VAL A 44 2.69 10.54 -9.42
CA VAL A 44 1.90 10.88 -10.61
C VAL A 44 2.68 11.82 -11.53
N ILE A 45 3.42 12.78 -10.96
CA ILE A 45 4.27 13.71 -11.71
C ILE A 45 5.44 12.98 -12.37
N HIS A 46 6.11 12.08 -11.65
CA HIS A 46 7.20 11.27 -12.21
C HIS A 46 6.69 10.34 -13.31
N ALA A 47 5.50 9.74 -13.13
CA ALA A 47 4.83 8.94 -14.16
C ALA A 47 4.47 9.75 -15.41
N PHE A 48 4.09 11.02 -15.23
CA PHE A 48 3.93 11.95 -16.34
C PHE A 48 5.24 12.19 -17.10
N GLY A 49 6.38 12.33 -16.41
CA GLY A 49 7.70 12.39 -17.04
C GLY A 49 7.96 11.20 -17.98
N ILE A 50 7.68 9.98 -17.51
CA ILE A 50 7.77 8.74 -18.32
C ILE A 50 6.86 8.83 -19.55
N LEU A 51 5.59 9.21 -19.35
CA LEU A 51 4.60 9.33 -20.43
C LEU A 51 5.03 10.34 -21.49
N LYS A 52 5.49 11.54 -21.09
CA LYS A 52 5.87 12.59 -22.03
C LYS A 52 7.14 12.23 -22.80
N LYS A 53 8.10 11.55 -22.16
CA LYS A 53 9.27 10.97 -22.83
C LYS A 53 8.86 9.94 -23.88
N ALA A 54 8.00 8.99 -23.52
CA ALA A 54 7.52 7.96 -24.45
C ALA A 54 6.72 8.55 -25.62
N ALA A 55 5.88 9.56 -25.35
CA ALA A 55 5.11 10.24 -26.38
C ALA A 55 6.00 11.00 -27.37
N ALA A 56 7.06 11.67 -26.90
CA ALA A 56 8.03 12.34 -27.76
C ALA A 56 8.77 11.34 -28.66
N LEU A 57 9.29 10.24 -28.10
CA LEU A 57 9.92 9.16 -28.86
C LEU A 57 8.97 8.60 -29.94
N THR A 58 7.72 8.32 -29.56
CA THR A 58 6.71 7.80 -30.48
C THR A 58 6.39 8.79 -31.60
N ASN A 59 6.23 10.08 -31.29
CA ASN A 59 5.94 11.08 -32.31
C ASN A 59 7.12 11.32 -33.27
N VAL A 60 8.37 11.11 -32.84
CA VAL A 60 9.54 11.08 -33.74
C VAL A 60 9.46 9.89 -34.69
N GLU A 61 9.25 8.68 -34.17
CA GLU A 61 9.14 7.46 -34.99
C GLU A 61 8.01 7.54 -36.03
N LEU A 62 6.95 8.29 -35.71
CA LEU A 62 5.80 8.50 -36.58
C LEU A 62 5.95 9.74 -37.49
N GLY A 63 7.10 10.41 -37.47
CA GLY A 63 7.40 11.58 -38.31
C GLY A 63 6.58 12.83 -37.98
N LYS A 64 5.97 12.91 -36.78
CA LYS A 64 5.13 14.04 -36.35
C LYS A 64 5.90 15.12 -35.60
N LEU A 65 6.96 14.74 -34.88
CA LEU A 65 7.78 15.64 -34.07
C LEU A 65 9.23 15.65 -34.61
N PRO A 66 9.79 16.82 -34.96
CA PRO A 66 11.19 16.93 -35.37
C PRO A 66 12.16 16.44 -34.28
N GLU A 67 13.22 15.73 -34.68
CA GLU A 67 14.17 15.11 -33.75
C GLU A 67 14.89 16.11 -32.83
N ASP A 68 15.23 17.30 -33.33
CA ASP A 68 15.88 18.35 -32.55
C ASP A 68 14.98 18.85 -31.41
N ARG A 69 13.68 19.00 -31.68
CA ARG A 69 12.67 19.38 -30.68
C ARG A 69 12.41 18.24 -29.70
N ALA A 70 12.32 17.01 -30.21
CA ALA A 70 12.10 15.83 -29.38
C ALA A 70 13.22 15.59 -28.38
N LYS A 71 14.50 15.79 -28.77
CA LYS A 71 15.65 15.65 -27.86
C LYS A 71 15.52 16.54 -26.62
N LEU A 72 15.10 17.80 -26.81
CA LEU A 72 14.90 18.75 -25.71
C LEU A 72 13.75 18.32 -24.79
N ILE A 73 12.63 17.86 -25.36
CA ILE A 73 11.47 17.36 -24.61
C ILE A 73 11.84 16.10 -23.82
N ILE A 74 12.55 15.16 -24.44
CA ILE A 74 12.98 13.91 -23.81
C ILE A 74 13.91 14.20 -22.63
N GLN A 75 14.85 15.14 -22.78
CA GLN A 75 15.75 15.53 -21.70
C GLN A 75 14.98 16.15 -20.53
N ALA A 76 14.08 17.10 -20.77
CA ALA A 76 13.29 17.72 -19.72
C ALA A 76 12.31 16.72 -19.05
N ALA A 77 11.69 15.83 -19.82
CA ALA A 77 10.81 14.78 -19.31
C ALA A 77 11.57 13.77 -18.43
N GLU A 78 12.83 13.47 -18.76
CA GLU A 78 13.72 12.64 -17.94
C GLU A 78 14.04 13.33 -16.60
N GLU A 79 14.27 14.64 -16.60
CA GLU A 79 14.49 15.41 -15.36
C GLU A 79 13.25 15.40 -14.46
N VAL A 80 12.03 15.51 -15.03
CA VAL A 80 10.77 15.34 -14.31
C VAL A 80 10.65 13.92 -13.73
N HIS A 81 10.92 12.89 -14.54
CA HIS A 81 10.85 11.50 -14.09
C HIS A 81 11.81 11.21 -12.92
N LYS A 82 13.01 11.82 -12.93
CA LYS A 82 14.04 11.64 -11.89
C LYS A 82 13.83 12.51 -10.64
N GLY A 83 12.75 13.29 -10.59
CA GLY A 83 12.46 14.17 -9.47
C GLY A 83 13.35 15.42 -9.37
N LEU A 84 14.06 15.79 -10.44
CA LEU A 84 14.95 16.96 -10.44
C LEU A 84 14.18 18.28 -10.52
N LEU A 85 12.87 18.22 -10.77
CA LEU A 85 12.00 19.37 -11.01
C LEU A 85 10.77 19.38 -10.09
N ASP A 86 10.78 18.63 -8.97
CA ASP A 86 9.61 18.42 -8.11
C ASP A 86 9.01 19.72 -7.58
N ASP A 87 9.83 20.72 -7.26
CA ASP A 87 9.39 22.02 -6.77
C ASP A 87 8.62 22.86 -7.83
N HIS A 88 8.48 22.36 -9.06
CA HIS A 88 7.73 23.03 -10.14
C HIS A 88 6.30 22.47 -10.32
N PHE A 89 5.83 21.64 -9.39
CA PHE A 89 4.51 21.00 -9.43
C PHE A 89 3.65 21.35 -8.22
N PRO A 90 3.15 22.59 -8.13
CA PRO A 90 2.53 23.11 -6.91
C PRO A 90 1.03 22.79 -6.80
N LEU A 91 0.45 22.07 -7.76
CA LEU A 91 -0.99 21.88 -7.85
C LEU A 91 -1.51 20.85 -6.84
N HIS A 92 -2.70 21.13 -6.31
CA HIS A 92 -3.36 20.30 -5.32
C HIS A 92 -4.14 19.13 -5.96
N VAL A 93 -4.46 18.11 -5.17
CA VAL A 93 -5.37 17.01 -5.55
C VAL A 93 -6.75 17.54 -5.93
N TRP A 94 -7.22 18.55 -5.21
CA TRP A 94 -8.57 19.12 -5.29
C TRP A 94 -8.71 20.11 -6.45
N GLN A 95 -8.43 19.60 -7.64
CA GLN A 95 -8.38 20.35 -8.90
C GLN A 95 -9.48 19.86 -9.86
N THR A 96 -9.40 20.19 -11.15
CA THR A 96 -10.27 19.60 -12.17
C THR A 96 -10.25 18.07 -12.11
N GLY A 97 -11.44 17.49 -12.12
CA GLY A 97 -11.65 16.06 -11.91
C GLY A 97 -11.04 15.13 -12.96
N SER A 98 -10.72 15.65 -14.15
CA SER A 98 -10.00 14.93 -15.20
C SER A 98 -8.48 14.87 -14.97
N GLY A 99 -7.93 15.74 -14.10
CA GLY A 99 -6.49 15.93 -13.94
C GLY A 99 -5.83 16.79 -15.04
N THR A 100 -6.62 17.49 -15.86
CA THR A 100 -6.13 18.39 -16.92
C THR A 100 -5.11 19.41 -16.43
N GLN A 101 -5.30 19.97 -15.24
CA GLN A 101 -4.40 20.99 -14.69
C GLN A 101 -3.01 20.42 -14.40
N SER A 102 -2.89 19.23 -13.79
CA SER A 102 -1.59 18.55 -13.65
C SER A 102 -0.97 18.14 -14.99
N ASN A 103 -1.77 17.67 -15.97
CA ASN A 103 -1.24 17.39 -17.30
C ASN A 103 -0.65 18.66 -17.94
N MET A 104 -1.35 19.79 -17.84
CA MET A 104 -0.85 21.07 -18.35
C MET A 104 0.33 21.60 -17.55
N ASN A 105 0.37 21.41 -16.24
CA ASN A 105 1.53 21.77 -15.42
C ASN A 105 2.79 21.02 -15.88
N VAL A 106 2.69 19.72 -16.13
CA VAL A 106 3.79 18.95 -16.73
C VAL A 106 4.15 19.45 -18.12
N ASN A 107 3.17 19.72 -18.98
CA ASN A 107 3.45 20.22 -20.31
C ASN A 107 4.18 21.57 -20.28
N GLU A 108 3.76 22.48 -19.41
CA GLU A 108 4.38 23.81 -19.24
C GLU A 108 5.80 23.71 -18.66
N VAL A 109 6.00 22.89 -17.62
CA VAL A 109 7.33 22.67 -17.02
C VAL A 109 8.30 22.09 -18.04
N ILE A 110 7.90 21.02 -18.74
CA ILE A 110 8.74 20.38 -19.77
C ILE A 110 9.01 21.36 -20.91
N ALA A 111 8.01 22.11 -21.37
CA ALA A 111 8.19 23.09 -22.43
C ALA A 111 9.19 24.18 -22.03
N ASN A 112 9.00 24.81 -20.88
CA ASN A 112 9.88 25.89 -20.42
C ASN A 112 11.30 25.41 -20.12
N ARG A 113 11.46 24.22 -19.55
CA ARG A 113 12.78 23.61 -19.36
C ARG A 113 13.44 23.30 -20.70
N ALA A 114 12.70 22.75 -21.67
CA ALA A 114 13.20 22.48 -23.01
C ALA A 114 13.56 23.76 -23.79
N ILE A 115 12.84 24.86 -23.57
CA ILE A 115 13.16 26.18 -24.12
C ILE A 115 14.47 26.71 -23.51
N GLU A 116 14.65 26.59 -22.20
CA GLU A 116 15.89 26.98 -21.53
C GLU A 116 17.10 26.19 -22.05
N LEU A 117 16.95 24.86 -22.20
CA LEU A 117 17.97 24.00 -22.80
C LEU A 117 18.34 24.41 -24.23
N ALA A 118 17.41 25.04 -24.96
CA ALA A 118 17.64 25.59 -26.29
C ALA A 118 18.17 27.04 -26.27
N GLY A 119 18.42 27.64 -25.10
CA GLY A 119 18.84 29.03 -24.95
C GLY A 119 17.73 30.05 -25.26
N GLY A 120 16.47 29.64 -25.23
CA GLY A 120 15.32 30.51 -25.48
C GLY A 120 14.80 31.22 -24.23
N THR A 121 13.72 31.98 -24.40
CA THR A 121 13.07 32.74 -23.33
C THR A 121 11.88 31.97 -22.77
N LEU A 122 11.89 31.66 -21.46
CA LEU A 122 10.77 31.01 -20.78
C LEU A 122 9.46 31.79 -21.01
N GLY A 123 8.36 31.05 -21.20
CA GLY A 123 7.02 31.55 -21.47
C GLY A 123 6.75 32.00 -22.90
N SER A 124 7.79 32.08 -23.75
CA SER A 124 7.62 32.38 -25.18
C SER A 124 6.94 31.24 -25.96
N LYS A 125 6.87 30.03 -25.38
CA LYS A 125 6.39 28.79 -26.02
C LYS A 125 7.14 28.45 -27.32
N THR A 126 8.34 29.00 -27.47
CA THR A 126 9.22 28.82 -28.63
C THR A 126 10.63 28.51 -28.12
N PRO A 127 11.29 27.44 -28.62
CA PRO A 127 10.86 26.59 -29.72
C PRO A 127 9.88 25.46 -29.37
N ILE A 128 9.56 25.26 -28.08
CA ILE A 128 8.73 24.14 -27.62
C ILE A 128 7.39 24.65 -27.11
N HIS A 129 6.31 24.30 -27.81
CA HIS A 129 4.96 24.66 -27.39
C HIS A 129 4.36 23.55 -26.48
N PRO A 130 3.77 23.90 -25.32
CA PRO A 130 3.27 22.91 -24.37
C PRO A 130 2.13 22.05 -24.93
N ASN A 131 1.25 22.61 -25.78
CA ASN A 131 0.16 21.84 -26.40
C ASN A 131 0.62 21.12 -27.67
N ASP A 132 1.00 21.90 -28.67
CA ASP A 132 1.34 21.43 -30.02
C ASP A 132 2.53 20.46 -30.09
N MET A 133 3.45 20.51 -29.12
CA MET A 133 4.63 19.64 -29.09
C MET A 133 4.63 18.69 -27.89
N VAL A 134 4.61 19.20 -26.65
CA VAL A 134 4.70 18.33 -25.46
C VAL A 134 3.44 17.48 -25.30
N ASN A 135 2.26 18.04 -25.60
CA ASN A 135 0.98 17.34 -25.60
C ASN A 135 0.58 16.82 -27.00
N MET A 136 1.52 16.73 -27.95
CA MET A 136 1.23 16.24 -29.30
C MET A 136 0.67 14.81 -29.25
N SER A 137 -0.42 14.58 -30.00
CA SER A 137 -1.11 13.28 -30.12
C SER A 137 -1.83 12.80 -28.84
N GLN A 138 -2.00 13.68 -27.85
CA GLN A 138 -2.51 13.38 -26.51
C GLN A 138 -3.71 14.24 -26.13
N SER A 139 -4.46 13.79 -25.12
CA SER A 139 -5.52 14.54 -24.43
C SER A 139 -5.32 14.45 -22.93
N SER A 140 -5.78 15.44 -22.16
CA SER A 140 -5.74 15.29 -20.70
C SER A 140 -6.54 14.09 -20.22
N ASN A 141 -7.61 13.74 -20.95
CA ASN A 141 -8.50 12.65 -20.60
C ASN A 141 -7.81 11.29 -20.71
N ASP A 142 -6.85 11.10 -21.62
CA ASP A 142 -6.11 9.84 -21.79
C ASP A 142 -4.69 9.86 -21.19
N THR A 143 -4.14 11.03 -20.88
CA THR A 143 -2.82 11.15 -20.23
C THR A 143 -2.88 10.96 -18.72
N PHE A 144 -3.82 11.60 -18.02
CA PHE A 144 -3.93 11.47 -16.56
C PHE A 144 -4.22 10.03 -16.10
N PRO A 145 -5.22 9.29 -16.63
CA PRO A 145 -5.40 7.88 -16.29
C PRO A 145 -4.18 7.02 -16.62
N THR A 146 -3.44 7.34 -17.68
CA THR A 146 -2.19 6.65 -18.00
C THR A 146 -1.13 6.91 -16.92
N ALA A 147 -0.96 8.15 -16.47
CA ALA A 147 -0.05 8.48 -15.38
C ALA A 147 -0.47 7.82 -14.05
N MET A 148 -1.78 7.76 -13.75
CA MET A 148 -2.30 7.05 -12.58
C MET A 148 -1.88 5.57 -12.58
N HIS A 149 -2.07 4.89 -13.71
CA HIS A 149 -1.75 3.48 -13.86
C HIS A 149 -0.24 3.20 -13.78
N ILE A 150 0.58 4.05 -14.42
CA ILE A 150 2.05 3.95 -14.31
C ILE A 150 2.50 4.14 -12.86
N ALA A 151 2.04 5.20 -12.19
CA ALA A 151 2.40 5.49 -10.81
C ALA A 151 1.98 4.37 -9.86
N ALA A 152 0.73 3.91 -9.97
CA ALA A 152 0.18 2.83 -9.14
C ALA A 152 0.95 1.52 -9.34
N ALA A 153 1.19 1.12 -10.59
CA ALA A 153 1.88 -0.12 -10.89
C ALA A 153 3.35 -0.10 -10.41
N LEU A 154 4.07 1.01 -10.62
CA LEU A 154 5.44 1.18 -10.10
C LEU A 154 5.47 1.16 -8.58
N ALA A 155 4.56 1.88 -7.92
CA ALA A 155 4.49 1.94 -6.46
C ALA A 155 4.25 0.56 -5.84
N VAL A 156 3.30 -0.19 -6.39
CA VAL A 156 2.98 -1.53 -5.90
C VAL A 156 4.11 -2.54 -6.19
N HIS A 157 4.62 -2.56 -7.42
CA HIS A 157 5.62 -3.54 -7.84
C HIS A 157 6.98 -3.31 -7.17
N ASN A 158 7.44 -2.06 -7.11
CA ASN A 158 8.80 -1.74 -6.67
C ASN A 158 8.90 -1.50 -5.16
N HIS A 159 7.81 -1.12 -4.50
CA HIS A 159 7.84 -0.77 -3.08
C HIS A 159 6.94 -1.68 -2.22
N LEU A 160 5.64 -1.79 -2.54
CA LEU A 160 4.70 -2.52 -1.69
C LEU A 160 4.99 -4.03 -1.62
N ILE A 161 5.05 -4.71 -2.77
CA ILE A 161 5.28 -6.16 -2.81
C ILE A 161 6.59 -6.53 -2.10
N PRO A 162 7.74 -5.90 -2.40
CA PRO A 162 8.98 -6.21 -1.72
C PRO A 162 8.90 -6.02 -0.20
N GLU A 163 8.26 -4.96 0.26
CA GLU A 163 8.22 -4.65 1.70
C GLU A 163 7.27 -5.58 2.48
N VAL A 164 6.12 -5.92 1.90
CA VAL A 164 5.23 -6.95 2.47
C VAL A 164 5.93 -8.32 2.51
N ARG A 165 6.71 -8.67 1.46
CA ARG A 165 7.52 -9.90 1.44
C ARG A 165 8.56 -9.90 2.57
N ARG A 166 9.27 -8.80 2.78
CA ARG A 166 10.26 -8.69 3.88
C ARG A 166 9.62 -8.83 5.25
N LEU A 167 8.47 -8.20 5.49
CA LEU A 167 7.74 -8.39 6.75
C LEU A 167 7.31 -9.86 6.91
N ARG A 168 6.77 -10.47 5.85
CA ARG A 168 6.40 -11.90 5.86
C ARG A 168 7.60 -12.78 6.17
N ASP A 169 8.76 -12.51 5.59
CA ASP A 169 9.98 -13.31 5.80
C ASP A 169 10.50 -13.18 7.23
N ALA A 170 10.43 -11.98 7.82
CA ALA A 170 10.77 -11.79 9.23
C ALA A 170 9.81 -12.56 10.17
N LEU A 171 8.50 -12.57 9.86
CA LEU A 171 7.53 -13.38 10.60
C LEU A 171 7.77 -14.89 10.42
N ALA A 172 8.19 -15.33 9.23
CA ALA A 172 8.56 -16.72 8.96
C ALA A 172 9.82 -17.13 9.74
N ALA A 173 10.81 -16.24 9.86
CA ALA A 173 11.97 -16.48 10.71
C ALA A 173 11.57 -16.65 12.19
N LYS A 174 10.60 -15.85 12.68
CA LYS A 174 10.03 -16.01 14.03
C LYS A 174 9.21 -17.29 14.18
N GLN A 175 8.45 -17.68 13.16
CA GLN A 175 7.78 -18.98 13.12
C GLN A 175 8.79 -20.12 13.36
N ASP A 176 9.91 -20.11 12.65
CA ASP A 176 10.95 -21.14 12.77
C ASP A 176 11.67 -21.10 14.14
N GLU A 177 11.96 -19.90 14.64
CA GLU A 177 12.52 -19.67 15.98
C GLU A 177 11.60 -20.23 17.09
N PHE A 178 10.28 -20.09 16.91
CA PHE A 178 9.27 -20.43 17.91
C PHE A 178 8.59 -21.79 17.70
N LYS A 179 9.03 -22.58 16.71
CA LYS A 179 8.38 -23.82 16.28
C LYS A 179 8.17 -24.85 17.39
N ASP A 180 9.09 -24.92 18.36
CA ASP A 180 9.09 -25.91 19.43
C ASP A 180 8.50 -25.37 20.76
N ILE A 181 8.05 -24.11 20.78
CA ILE A 181 7.48 -23.48 21.97
C ILE A 181 5.98 -23.78 22.03
N VAL A 182 5.57 -24.74 22.86
CA VAL A 182 4.16 -25.05 23.08
C VAL A 182 3.53 -23.99 23.99
N LYS A 183 2.42 -23.42 23.57
CA LYS A 183 1.64 -22.41 24.31
C LYS A 183 0.18 -22.81 24.41
N ILE A 184 -0.59 -22.09 25.24
CA ILE A 184 -2.03 -22.25 25.27
C ILE A 184 -2.69 -21.49 24.10
N GLY A 185 -3.61 -22.14 23.40
CA GLY A 185 -4.47 -21.45 22.45
C GLY A 185 -5.51 -20.59 23.16
N ARG A 186 -6.02 -19.57 22.47
CA ARG A 186 -7.16 -18.79 22.95
C ARG A 186 -8.22 -18.65 21.86
N THR A 187 -9.44 -19.08 22.17
CA THR A 187 -10.61 -18.86 21.31
C THR A 187 -11.67 -18.14 22.13
N HIS A 188 -12.33 -17.13 21.54
CA HIS A 188 -13.24 -16.25 22.29
C HIS A 188 -12.58 -15.57 23.51
N LEU A 189 -11.26 -15.36 23.46
CA LEU A 189 -10.41 -14.87 24.56
C LEU A 189 -10.34 -15.78 25.80
N GLN A 190 -10.91 -16.99 25.73
CA GLN A 190 -10.80 -18.01 26.77
C GLN A 190 -9.66 -18.96 26.47
N ASP A 191 -9.12 -19.60 27.51
CA ASP A 191 -8.18 -20.72 27.36
C ASP A 191 -8.77 -21.79 26.42
N ALA A 192 -7.92 -22.34 25.56
CA ALA A 192 -8.25 -23.43 24.63
C ALA A 192 -7.17 -24.52 24.68
N VAL A 193 -7.14 -25.43 23.71
CA VAL A 193 -6.12 -26.49 23.62
C VAL A 193 -4.75 -25.94 23.21
N PRO A 194 -3.64 -26.66 23.48
CA PRO A 194 -2.31 -26.23 23.09
C PRO A 194 -2.07 -26.16 21.58
N LEU A 195 -1.15 -25.29 21.19
CA LEU A 195 -0.53 -25.17 19.87
C LEU A 195 0.89 -24.62 20.05
N THR A 196 1.77 -24.71 19.06
CA THR A 196 3.07 -24.04 19.15
C THR A 196 2.97 -22.56 18.79
N LEU A 197 3.83 -21.73 19.37
CA LEU A 197 3.96 -20.33 18.98
C LEU A 197 4.40 -20.21 17.52
N GLY A 198 5.18 -21.16 17.00
CA GLY A 198 5.45 -21.26 15.56
C GLY A 198 4.18 -21.55 14.73
N GLN A 199 3.28 -22.42 15.17
CA GLN A 199 1.99 -22.63 14.50
C GLN A 199 1.14 -21.35 14.49
N GLU A 200 1.12 -20.58 15.58
CA GLU A 200 0.45 -19.28 15.64
C GLU A 200 1.03 -18.30 14.60
N PHE A 201 2.36 -18.17 14.53
CA PHE A 201 3.04 -17.30 13.57
C PHE A 201 2.87 -17.76 12.12
N SER A 202 2.74 -19.07 11.89
CA SER A 202 2.44 -19.61 10.56
C SER A 202 1.09 -19.11 10.02
N GLY A 203 0.13 -18.80 10.90
CA GLY A 203 -1.12 -18.14 10.52
C GLY A 203 -0.88 -16.74 9.96
N TYR A 204 0.01 -15.95 10.57
CA TYR A 204 0.37 -14.62 10.09
C TYR A 204 1.07 -14.69 8.72
N VAL A 205 2.04 -15.61 8.59
CA VAL A 205 2.76 -15.84 7.33
C VAL A 205 1.78 -16.22 6.21
N ALA A 206 0.87 -17.16 6.46
CA ALA A 206 -0.13 -17.59 5.48
C ALA A 206 -1.08 -16.45 5.07
N GLN A 207 -1.48 -15.58 6.01
CA GLN A 207 -2.29 -14.40 5.70
C GLN A 207 -1.55 -13.45 4.75
N LEU A 208 -0.26 -13.18 4.98
CA LEU A 208 0.53 -12.30 4.12
C LEU A 208 0.84 -12.93 2.76
N ASP A 209 1.12 -14.23 2.69
CA ASP A 209 1.27 -14.95 1.42
C ASP A 209 0.00 -14.86 0.57
N ALA A 210 -1.18 -15.04 1.18
CA ALA A 210 -2.45 -14.86 0.48
C ALA A 210 -2.66 -13.43 -0.03
N CYS A 211 -2.31 -12.43 0.79
CA CYS A 211 -2.40 -11.01 0.39
C CYS A 211 -1.47 -10.69 -0.79
N LEU A 212 -0.22 -11.17 -0.75
CA LEU A 212 0.73 -11.03 -1.85
C LEU A 212 0.18 -11.65 -3.13
N HIS A 213 -0.35 -12.87 -3.06
CA HIS A 213 -0.95 -13.54 -4.21
C HIS A 213 -2.10 -12.73 -4.84
N TRP A 214 -3.00 -12.16 -4.03
CA TRP A 214 -4.10 -11.36 -4.56
C TRP A 214 -3.63 -10.04 -5.16
N ILE A 215 -2.67 -9.37 -4.54
CA ILE A 215 -2.06 -8.14 -5.08
C ILE A 215 -1.43 -8.44 -6.46
N GLU A 216 -0.63 -9.51 -6.55
CA GLU A 216 0.06 -9.91 -7.78
C GLU A 216 -0.91 -10.29 -8.92
N ASN A 217 -2.07 -10.87 -8.59
CA ASN A 217 -3.08 -11.19 -9.59
C ASN A 217 -3.84 -9.96 -10.13
N VAL A 218 -3.91 -8.86 -9.37
CA VAL A 218 -4.63 -7.65 -9.77
C VAL A 218 -3.74 -6.64 -10.48
N ILE A 219 -2.45 -6.58 -10.16
CA ILE A 219 -1.48 -5.68 -10.82
C ILE A 219 -1.52 -5.72 -12.36
N PRO A 220 -1.69 -6.87 -13.04
CA PRO A 220 -1.79 -6.90 -14.49
C PRO A 220 -2.85 -5.96 -15.09
N GLN A 221 -3.93 -5.69 -14.37
CA GLN A 221 -4.98 -4.77 -14.79
C GLN A 221 -4.51 -3.30 -14.82
N LEU A 222 -3.47 -2.96 -14.04
CA LEU A 222 -2.86 -1.62 -14.04
C LEU A 222 -1.92 -1.42 -15.23
N PHE A 223 -1.51 -2.49 -15.93
CA PHE A 223 -0.64 -2.36 -17.11
C PHE A 223 -1.38 -1.93 -18.38
N GLU A 224 -2.71 -1.92 -18.36
CA GLU A 224 -3.53 -1.44 -19.47
C GLU A 224 -3.66 0.09 -19.44
N LEU A 225 -3.14 0.75 -20.48
CA LEU A 225 -3.05 2.22 -20.53
C LEU A 225 -4.10 2.85 -21.44
N ALA A 226 -4.68 3.96 -20.96
CA ALA A 226 -5.69 4.75 -21.66
C ALA A 226 -5.12 5.55 -22.86
N ILE A 227 -3.81 5.82 -22.87
CA ILE A 227 -3.13 6.65 -23.86
C ILE A 227 -3.45 6.24 -25.30
N GLY A 228 -3.77 7.23 -26.14
CA GLY A 228 -4.27 7.05 -27.50
C GLY A 228 -5.80 7.01 -27.59
N GLY A 229 -6.53 7.00 -26.47
CA GLY A 229 -7.98 7.20 -26.44
C GLY A 229 -8.41 8.63 -26.74
N THR A 230 -7.52 9.61 -26.54
CA THR A 230 -7.70 11.05 -26.75
C THR A 230 -8.87 11.62 -25.94
N ALA A 231 -9.80 12.36 -26.55
CA ALA A 231 -10.84 13.08 -25.82
C ALA A 231 -11.89 12.14 -25.20
N VAL A 232 -12.38 11.17 -25.95
CA VAL A 232 -13.56 10.34 -25.59
C VAL A 232 -13.38 8.85 -25.89
N GLY A 233 -12.18 8.41 -26.26
CA GLY A 233 -11.85 6.99 -26.49
C GLY A 233 -11.70 6.60 -27.96
N THR A 234 -12.05 7.48 -28.90
CA THR A 234 -12.04 7.19 -30.35
C THR A 234 -10.65 7.28 -31.00
N GLY A 235 -9.69 7.95 -30.34
CA GLY A 235 -8.39 8.25 -30.93
C GLY A 235 -8.39 9.38 -31.97
N LEU A 236 -9.41 10.26 -31.96
CA LEU A 236 -9.43 11.44 -32.83
C LEU A 236 -8.18 12.31 -32.62
N ASN A 237 -7.55 12.76 -33.72
CA ASN A 237 -6.32 13.56 -33.73
C ASN A 237 -5.05 12.84 -33.22
N THR A 238 -5.08 11.52 -33.04
CA THR A 238 -3.85 10.72 -32.87
C THR A 238 -3.52 9.88 -34.11
N HIS A 239 -2.31 9.33 -34.16
CA HIS A 239 -1.91 8.43 -35.24
C HIS A 239 -2.38 6.99 -34.93
N PRO A 240 -2.80 6.17 -35.91
CA PRO A 240 -3.32 4.82 -35.67
C PRO A 240 -2.36 3.89 -34.89
N GLN A 241 -1.05 4.12 -35.00
CA GLN A 241 -0.03 3.35 -34.29
C GLN A 241 0.43 3.96 -32.95
N PHE A 242 -0.03 5.17 -32.61
CA PHE A 242 0.47 5.91 -31.44
C PHE A 242 0.24 5.14 -30.14
N ALA A 243 -0.99 4.66 -29.91
CA ALA A 243 -1.37 3.97 -28.67
C ALA A 243 -0.49 2.74 -28.37
N THR A 244 -0.24 1.90 -29.38
CA THR A 244 0.57 0.68 -29.21
C THR A 244 2.05 1.02 -29.03
N LYS A 245 2.59 1.94 -29.83
CA LYS A 245 4.01 2.32 -29.75
C LYS A 245 4.35 3.05 -28.45
N VAL A 246 3.50 3.97 -28.00
CA VAL A 246 3.76 4.69 -26.74
C VAL A 246 3.72 3.76 -25.54
N ALA A 247 2.79 2.79 -25.51
CA ALA A 247 2.78 1.75 -24.47
C ALA A 247 4.05 0.88 -24.50
N GLN A 248 4.56 0.52 -25.68
CA GLN A 248 5.84 -0.20 -25.82
C GLN A 248 7.03 0.62 -25.29
N HIS A 249 7.07 1.92 -25.57
CA HIS A 249 8.10 2.81 -25.02
C HIS A 249 8.01 2.91 -23.50
N ILE A 250 6.79 3.06 -22.94
CA ILE A 250 6.56 3.07 -21.49
C ILE A 250 7.02 1.74 -20.87
N ALA A 251 6.69 0.61 -21.49
CA ALA A 251 7.12 -0.70 -21.03
C ALA A 251 8.66 -0.83 -21.04
N THR A 252 9.32 -0.33 -22.09
CA THR A 252 10.78 -0.34 -22.19
C THR A 252 11.44 0.55 -21.14
N ILE A 253 10.89 1.74 -20.89
CA ILE A 253 11.42 2.69 -19.90
C ILE A 253 11.29 2.13 -18.48
N THR A 254 10.17 1.46 -18.17
CA THR A 254 9.85 1.00 -16.81
C THR A 254 10.30 -0.42 -16.52
N GLY A 255 10.54 -1.25 -17.55
CA GLY A 255 10.75 -2.68 -17.41
C GLY A 255 9.49 -3.48 -17.06
N LEU A 256 8.30 -2.85 -17.07
CA LEU A 256 7.02 -3.47 -16.76
C LEU A 256 6.18 -3.67 -18.02
N PRO A 257 5.32 -4.70 -18.10
CA PRO A 257 4.66 -5.11 -19.34
C PRO A 257 3.43 -4.25 -19.67
N PHE A 258 3.60 -2.92 -19.73
CA PHE A 258 2.53 -1.99 -20.11
C PHE A 258 2.06 -2.21 -21.55
N ILE A 259 0.75 -2.16 -21.73
CA ILE A 259 0.08 -2.33 -23.02
C ILE A 259 -0.98 -1.27 -23.24
N SER A 260 -1.38 -1.08 -24.49
CA SER A 260 -2.53 -0.25 -24.82
C SER A 260 -3.81 -0.96 -24.36
N ALA A 261 -4.63 -0.31 -23.53
CA ALA A 261 -5.91 -0.87 -23.07
C ALA A 261 -6.79 -1.32 -24.27
N PRO A 262 -7.36 -2.55 -24.25
CA PRO A 262 -8.18 -3.06 -25.34
C PRO A 262 -9.43 -2.23 -25.60
N ASN A 263 -10.01 -1.64 -24.55
CA ASN A 263 -11.17 -0.75 -24.65
C ASN A 263 -10.85 0.63 -24.06
N LYS A 264 -10.72 1.62 -24.95
CA LYS A 264 -10.41 3.00 -24.57
C LYS A 264 -11.58 3.74 -23.93
N PHE A 265 -12.82 3.37 -24.21
CA PHE A 265 -13.98 3.99 -23.60
C PHE A 265 -14.04 3.65 -22.11
N ALA A 266 -13.89 2.38 -21.76
CA ALA A 266 -13.82 1.93 -20.37
C ALA A 266 -12.64 2.59 -19.62
N ALA A 267 -11.44 2.59 -20.22
CA ALA A 267 -10.23 3.17 -19.62
C ALA A 267 -10.33 4.70 -19.34
N LEU A 268 -11.30 5.40 -19.92
CA LEU A 268 -11.57 6.82 -19.67
C LEU A 268 -12.79 7.01 -18.75
N ALA A 269 -13.85 6.26 -19.01
CA ALA A 269 -15.15 6.39 -18.35
C ALA A 269 -15.18 5.80 -16.93
N SER A 270 -14.25 4.89 -16.60
CA SER A 270 -14.23 4.18 -15.33
C SER A 270 -12.81 3.82 -14.87
N HIS A 271 -12.69 3.32 -13.64
CA HIS A 271 -11.42 3.05 -12.95
C HIS A 271 -11.47 1.79 -12.08
N GLU A 272 -12.25 0.78 -12.49
CA GLU A 272 -12.34 -0.50 -11.77
C GLU A 272 -10.98 -1.17 -11.52
N PRO A 273 -9.97 -1.11 -12.42
CA PRO A 273 -8.64 -1.64 -12.11
C PRO A 273 -8.05 -1.08 -10.81
N LEU A 274 -8.17 0.22 -10.57
CA LEU A 274 -7.70 0.87 -9.35
C LEU A 274 -8.58 0.57 -8.14
N VAL A 275 -9.91 0.45 -8.33
CA VAL A 275 -10.83 0.04 -7.26
C VAL A 275 -10.54 -1.40 -6.82
N MET A 276 -10.37 -2.33 -7.76
CA MET A 276 -10.00 -3.72 -7.47
C MET A 276 -8.64 -3.80 -6.79
N ALA A 277 -7.65 -3.06 -7.28
CA ALA A 277 -6.32 -3.02 -6.68
C ALA A 277 -6.38 -2.50 -5.25
N HIS A 278 -7.13 -1.42 -4.98
CA HIS A 278 -7.31 -0.91 -3.62
C HIS A 278 -8.02 -1.93 -2.71
N GLY A 279 -8.96 -2.71 -3.23
CA GLY A 279 -9.61 -3.79 -2.49
C GLY A 279 -8.61 -4.85 -1.97
N THR A 280 -7.52 -5.10 -2.70
CA THR A 280 -6.42 -5.96 -2.20
C THR A 280 -5.61 -5.28 -1.09
N LEU A 281 -5.40 -3.96 -1.16
CA LEU A 281 -4.76 -3.17 -0.10
C LEU A 281 -5.58 -3.18 1.19
N LYS A 282 -6.92 -3.04 1.08
CA LYS A 282 -7.82 -3.22 2.23
C LYS A 282 -7.67 -4.61 2.84
N THR A 283 -7.58 -5.65 2.02
CA THR A 283 -7.45 -7.03 2.51
C THR A 283 -6.14 -7.23 3.27
N LEU A 284 -5.04 -6.66 2.76
CA LEU A 284 -3.75 -6.59 3.47
C LEU A 284 -3.89 -5.83 4.81
N ALA A 285 -4.55 -4.67 4.81
CA ALA A 285 -4.78 -3.90 6.04
C ALA A 285 -5.59 -4.69 7.09
N CYS A 286 -6.58 -5.49 6.69
CA CYS A 286 -7.31 -6.37 7.60
C CYS A 286 -6.39 -7.45 8.23
N ALA A 287 -5.49 -8.04 7.44
CA ALA A 287 -4.52 -9.02 7.95
C ALA A 287 -3.54 -8.37 8.93
N LEU A 288 -2.93 -7.24 8.54
CA LEU A 288 -2.00 -6.48 9.37
C LEU A 288 -2.64 -6.01 10.69
N MET A 289 -3.89 -5.55 10.65
CA MET A 289 -4.67 -5.20 11.84
C MET A 289 -4.74 -6.37 12.82
N LYS A 290 -5.04 -7.58 12.35
CA LYS A 290 -5.09 -8.78 13.21
C LYS A 290 -3.72 -9.11 13.78
N ILE A 291 -2.68 -9.12 12.95
CA ILE A 291 -1.31 -9.43 13.35
C ILE A 291 -0.82 -8.44 14.42
N ALA A 292 -0.94 -7.13 14.19
CA ALA A 292 -0.55 -6.11 15.17
C ALA A 292 -1.35 -6.21 16.48
N ASN A 293 -2.64 -6.53 16.41
CA ASN A 293 -3.48 -6.75 17.59
C ASN A 293 -2.99 -7.94 18.41
N ASP A 294 -2.75 -9.09 17.78
CA ASP A 294 -2.27 -10.26 18.50
C ASP A 294 -0.92 -9.98 19.16
N VAL A 295 0.03 -9.38 18.44
CA VAL A 295 1.36 -9.06 18.97
C VAL A 295 1.27 -8.16 20.21
N ARG A 296 0.46 -7.09 20.18
CA ARG A 296 0.31 -6.21 21.35
C ARG A 296 -0.44 -6.85 22.52
N TRP A 297 -1.40 -7.73 22.24
CA TRP A 297 -2.12 -8.47 23.30
C TRP A 297 -1.22 -9.49 23.97
N LEU A 298 -0.48 -10.27 23.18
CA LEU A 298 0.50 -11.24 23.69
C LEU A 298 1.67 -10.55 24.41
N GLY A 299 2.03 -9.32 24.00
CA GLY A 299 3.01 -8.47 24.67
C GLY A 299 2.48 -7.63 25.84
N SER A 300 1.20 -7.74 26.19
CA SER A 300 0.60 -6.94 27.27
C SER A 300 1.14 -7.34 28.65
N GLY A 301 1.56 -6.37 29.47
CA GLY A 301 2.22 -6.66 30.74
C GLY A 301 2.87 -5.44 31.39
N PRO A 302 3.94 -5.60 32.19
CA PRO A 302 4.70 -6.84 32.39
C PRO A 302 4.13 -7.79 33.45
N ARG A 303 3.12 -7.36 34.23
CA ARG A 303 2.60 -8.15 35.37
C ARG A 303 1.09 -8.39 35.37
N CYS A 304 0.33 -7.60 34.62
CA CYS A 304 -1.14 -7.57 34.69
C CYS A 304 -1.78 -7.76 33.32
N GLY A 305 -1.10 -8.47 32.42
CA GLY A 305 -1.57 -8.79 31.07
C GLY A 305 -1.34 -10.27 30.75
N ILE A 306 -1.18 -10.57 29.46
CA ILE A 306 -0.85 -11.92 28.97
C ILE A 306 0.66 -12.18 29.05
N GLY A 307 1.48 -11.29 28.50
CA GLY A 307 2.94 -11.33 28.67
C GLY A 307 3.62 -12.59 28.13
N GLU A 308 3.09 -13.21 27.07
CA GLU A 308 3.71 -14.35 26.38
C GLU A 308 4.81 -13.89 25.39
N LEU A 309 4.76 -12.64 24.93
CA LEU A 309 5.78 -12.03 24.09
C LEU A 309 6.47 -10.88 24.83
N ILE A 310 7.75 -10.68 24.51
CA ILE A 310 8.56 -9.55 24.94
C ILE A 310 8.79 -8.69 23.70
N LEU A 311 8.26 -7.47 23.72
CA LEU A 311 8.40 -6.50 22.63
C LEU A 311 9.73 -5.74 22.78
N PRO A 312 10.38 -5.35 21.67
CA PRO A 312 11.54 -4.45 21.73
C PRO A 312 11.20 -3.09 22.38
N GLU A 313 12.16 -2.52 23.11
CA GLU A 313 12.04 -1.21 23.73
C GLU A 313 12.70 -0.14 22.85
N ASN A 314 11.91 0.62 22.09
CA ASN A 314 12.44 1.65 21.18
C ASN A 314 12.42 3.06 21.80
N GLU A 315 11.40 3.37 22.61
CA GLU A 315 11.22 4.67 23.25
C GLU A 315 10.70 4.53 24.69
N PRO A 316 10.92 5.54 25.56
CA PRO A 316 10.25 5.60 26.86
C PRO A 316 8.71 5.65 26.69
N GLY A 317 8.00 4.64 27.21
CA GLY A 317 6.56 4.49 27.01
C GLY A 317 5.66 5.37 27.88
N SER A 318 6.22 6.18 28.80
CA SER A 318 5.45 7.13 29.59
C SER A 318 6.30 8.26 30.14
N SER A 319 5.74 9.47 30.13
CA SER A 319 6.34 10.64 30.75
C SER A 319 6.37 10.60 32.29
N ILE A 320 5.56 9.73 32.92
CA ILE A 320 5.38 9.68 34.39
C ILE A 320 5.66 8.29 35.00
N MET A 321 5.71 7.23 34.19
CA MET A 321 5.98 5.86 34.66
C MET A 321 7.33 5.37 34.13
N PRO A 322 8.44 5.56 34.88
CA PRO A 322 9.74 5.04 34.51
C PRO A 322 9.71 3.52 34.27
N GLY A 323 10.32 3.07 33.18
CA GLY A 323 10.39 1.64 32.81
C GLY A 323 9.15 1.06 32.13
N LYS A 324 8.10 1.87 31.85
CA LYS A 324 6.96 1.42 31.02
C LYS A 324 7.34 1.46 29.54
N VAL A 325 7.03 0.38 28.82
CA VAL A 325 7.21 0.26 27.37
C VAL A 325 5.85 -0.01 26.73
N ASN A 326 5.54 0.70 25.64
CA ASN A 326 4.27 0.55 24.93
C ASN A 326 4.49 -0.17 23.59
N PRO A 327 3.48 -0.86 23.06
CA PRO A 327 3.53 -1.48 21.73
C PRO A 327 3.33 -0.44 20.61
N THR A 328 4.18 0.60 20.56
CA THR A 328 4.00 1.79 19.69
C THR A 328 3.94 1.45 18.21
N GLN A 329 4.73 0.47 17.76
CA GLN A 329 4.71 -0.03 16.38
C GLN A 329 3.38 -0.72 16.03
N CYS A 330 2.79 -1.48 16.97
CA CYS A 330 1.45 -2.06 16.79
C CYS A 330 0.39 -0.96 16.72
N GLU A 331 0.49 0.07 17.57
CA GLU A 331 -0.44 1.21 17.58
C GLU A 331 -0.43 1.93 16.23
N ALA A 332 0.76 2.30 15.73
CA ALA A 332 0.93 2.94 14.43
C ALA A 332 0.35 2.10 13.28
N MET A 333 0.68 0.80 13.23
CA MET A 333 0.14 -0.10 12.21
C MET A 333 -1.39 -0.16 12.25
N THR A 334 -2.00 -0.28 13.43
CA THR A 334 -3.47 -0.34 13.52
C THR A 334 -4.15 0.96 13.08
N MET A 335 -3.57 2.13 13.37
CA MET A 335 -4.08 3.41 12.85
C MET A 335 -3.97 3.49 11.32
N VAL A 336 -2.84 3.06 10.76
CA VAL A 336 -2.65 2.97 9.30
C VAL A 336 -3.70 2.06 8.67
N CYS A 337 -3.94 0.87 9.24
CA CYS A 337 -4.95 -0.03 8.72
C CYS A 337 -6.35 0.61 8.70
N THR A 338 -6.74 1.34 9.76
CA THR A 338 -8.01 2.09 9.76
C THR A 338 -8.05 3.17 8.67
N GLN A 339 -6.95 3.89 8.43
CA GLN A 339 -6.88 4.88 7.36
C GLN A 339 -7.06 4.24 5.98
N VAL A 340 -6.41 3.10 5.72
CA VAL A 340 -6.54 2.35 4.45
C VAL A 340 -7.99 1.90 4.23
N LEU A 341 -8.69 1.44 5.27
CA LEU A 341 -10.12 1.07 5.17
C LEU A 341 -11.01 2.29 4.82
N GLY A 342 -10.69 3.47 5.37
CA GLY A 342 -11.35 4.72 5.00
C GLY A 342 -11.08 5.11 3.55
N ASN A 343 -9.82 5.07 3.13
CA ASN A 343 -9.39 5.34 1.75
C ASN A 343 -10.09 4.41 0.74
N ASP A 344 -10.28 3.13 1.08
CA ASP A 344 -10.99 2.15 0.23
C ASP A 344 -12.44 2.57 -0.03
N THR A 345 -13.11 3.07 1.00
CA THR A 345 -14.48 3.58 0.88
C THR A 345 -14.50 4.79 -0.05
N THR A 346 -13.56 5.73 0.10
CA THR A 346 -13.44 6.91 -0.78
C THR A 346 -13.17 6.50 -2.23
N VAL A 347 -12.25 5.57 -2.47
CA VAL A 347 -11.91 5.06 -3.81
C VAL A 347 -13.12 4.37 -4.45
N GLY A 348 -13.84 3.54 -3.70
CA GLY A 348 -15.04 2.86 -4.18
C GLY A 348 -16.16 3.84 -4.56
N ILE A 349 -16.43 4.85 -3.72
CA ILE A 349 -17.42 5.89 -4.01
C ILE A 349 -17.00 6.68 -5.25
N ALA A 350 -15.76 7.17 -5.30
CA ALA A 350 -15.24 7.94 -6.43
C ALA A 350 -15.24 7.14 -7.74
N GLY A 351 -14.90 5.85 -7.68
CA GLY A 351 -14.96 4.94 -8.82
C GLY A 351 -16.37 4.77 -9.38
N SER A 352 -17.41 4.85 -8.54
CA SER A 352 -18.80 4.68 -8.96
C SER A 352 -19.43 5.93 -9.61
N GLN A 353 -18.77 7.09 -9.57
CA GLN A 353 -19.33 8.37 -10.05
C GLN A 353 -19.01 8.68 -11.53
N GLY A 354 -18.74 7.66 -12.35
CA GLY A 354 -18.53 7.86 -13.79
C GLY A 354 -19.79 8.39 -14.48
N ASN A 355 -19.64 9.34 -15.41
CA ASN A 355 -20.74 9.83 -16.24
C ASN A 355 -20.34 9.83 -17.72
N PHE A 356 -21.09 9.10 -18.54
CA PHE A 356 -20.86 9.00 -19.98
C PHE A 356 -19.39 8.61 -20.29
N GLU A 357 -18.67 9.39 -21.08
CA GLU A 357 -17.33 9.05 -21.58
C GLU A 357 -16.18 9.29 -20.59
N LEU A 358 -16.43 9.87 -19.39
CA LEU A 358 -15.34 10.23 -18.48
C LEU A 358 -15.74 10.16 -17.00
N ASN A 359 -14.97 9.40 -16.20
CA ASN A 359 -14.98 9.57 -14.74
C ASN A 359 -14.09 10.77 -14.37
N VAL A 360 -14.67 11.76 -13.72
CA VAL A 360 -14.01 13.02 -13.29
C VAL A 360 -13.70 13.04 -11.79
N PHE A 361 -13.41 11.89 -11.20
CA PHE A 361 -12.90 11.76 -9.82
C PHE A 361 -11.46 11.22 -9.82
N LYS A 362 -10.72 11.41 -10.92
CA LYS A 362 -9.41 10.80 -11.13
C LYS A 362 -8.39 11.19 -10.06
N PRO A 363 -8.21 12.48 -9.70
CA PRO A 363 -7.26 12.89 -8.67
C PRO A 363 -7.50 12.24 -7.31
N VAL A 364 -8.75 12.19 -6.83
CA VAL A 364 -9.06 11.64 -5.50
C VAL A 364 -8.88 10.12 -5.45
N ILE A 365 -9.13 9.41 -6.57
CA ILE A 365 -8.86 7.97 -6.69
C ILE A 365 -7.37 7.70 -6.52
N ILE A 366 -6.52 8.34 -7.34
CA ILE A 366 -5.08 8.07 -7.32
C ILE A 366 -4.40 8.57 -6.04
N PHE A 367 -4.88 9.68 -5.47
CA PHE A 367 -4.41 10.19 -4.19
C PHE A 367 -4.61 9.17 -3.07
N ASN A 368 -5.83 8.67 -2.89
CA ASN A 368 -6.12 7.69 -1.84
C ASN A 368 -5.39 6.36 -2.09
N PHE A 369 -5.26 5.96 -3.36
CA PHE A 369 -4.50 4.77 -3.73
C PHE A 369 -3.03 4.87 -3.32
N LEU A 370 -2.32 5.91 -3.76
CA LEU A 370 -0.90 6.09 -3.46
C LEU A 370 -0.67 6.37 -1.97
N HIS A 371 -1.57 7.12 -1.31
CA HIS A 371 -1.51 7.32 0.13
C HIS A 371 -1.58 5.98 0.88
N SER A 372 -2.53 5.09 0.53
CA SER A 372 -2.60 3.75 1.11
C SER A 372 -1.36 2.91 0.84
N VAL A 373 -0.82 2.95 -0.39
CA VAL A 373 0.40 2.22 -0.75
C VAL A 373 1.59 2.67 0.10
N ASN A 374 1.84 3.98 0.20
CA ASN A 374 2.96 4.53 0.97
C ASN A 374 2.83 4.21 2.47
N LEU A 375 1.64 4.40 3.05
CA LEU A 375 1.41 4.05 4.46
C LEU A 375 1.64 2.55 4.72
N LEU A 376 1.22 1.67 3.80
CA LEU A 376 1.42 0.22 3.93
C LEU A 376 2.89 -0.18 3.79
N VAL A 377 3.63 0.44 2.86
CA VAL A 377 5.07 0.25 2.71
C VAL A 377 5.78 0.64 4.01
N ASP A 378 5.56 1.87 4.47
CA ASP A 378 6.25 2.43 5.62
C ASP A 378 5.92 1.69 6.91
N THR A 379 4.64 1.34 7.13
CA THR A 379 4.25 0.60 8.33
C THR A 379 4.73 -0.84 8.32
N CYS A 380 4.81 -1.50 7.15
CA CYS A 380 5.38 -2.85 7.07
C CYS A 380 6.87 -2.81 7.41
N HIS A 381 7.59 -1.83 6.85
CA HIS A 381 9.00 -1.60 7.13
C HIS A 381 9.26 -1.34 8.62
N SER A 382 8.59 -0.33 9.17
CA SER A 382 8.76 0.10 10.56
C SER A 382 8.39 -1.01 11.55
N PHE A 383 7.28 -1.73 11.30
CA PHE A 383 6.87 -2.83 12.16
C PHE A 383 7.80 -4.04 12.07
N ARG A 384 8.36 -4.33 10.88
CA ARG A 384 9.37 -5.38 10.72
C ARG A 384 10.61 -5.07 11.56
N GLU A 385 11.22 -3.91 11.32
CA GLU A 385 12.50 -3.51 11.92
C GLU A 385 12.40 -3.27 13.43
N PHE A 386 11.41 -2.48 13.86
CA PHE A 386 11.33 -2.02 15.26
C PHE A 386 10.38 -2.86 16.12
N CYS A 387 9.81 -3.95 15.60
CA CYS A 387 8.98 -4.86 16.41
C CYS A 387 9.27 -6.33 16.12
N VAL A 388 9.06 -6.81 14.89
CA VAL A 388 9.11 -8.26 14.59
C VAL A 388 10.51 -8.83 14.74
N GLU A 389 11.54 -8.17 14.22
CA GLU A 389 12.92 -8.70 14.22
C GLU A 389 13.46 -8.90 15.65
N GLY A 390 13.16 -7.96 16.56
CA GLY A 390 13.56 -8.02 17.97
C GLY A 390 12.60 -8.78 18.89
N LEU A 391 11.48 -9.32 18.37
CA LEU A 391 10.46 -9.98 19.16
C LEU A 391 10.98 -11.26 19.82
N ALA A 392 10.69 -11.47 21.11
CA ALA A 392 11.11 -12.66 21.85
C ALA A 392 9.94 -13.32 22.60
N ALA A 393 10.06 -14.63 22.85
CA ALA A 393 9.07 -15.39 23.62
C ALA A 393 9.39 -15.38 25.12
N HIS A 394 8.41 -15.07 25.96
CA HIS A 394 8.53 -15.15 27.41
C HIS A 394 8.25 -16.57 27.90
N ARG A 395 9.25 -17.45 27.79
CA ARG A 395 9.11 -18.90 28.01
C ARG A 395 8.51 -19.25 29.37
N GLU A 396 8.96 -18.60 30.44
CA GLU A 396 8.44 -18.87 31.80
C GLU A 396 6.93 -18.60 31.91
N GLN A 397 6.44 -17.51 31.33
CA GLN A 397 5.02 -17.15 31.34
C GLN A 397 4.20 -18.09 30.44
N ILE A 398 4.74 -18.46 29.27
CA ILE A 398 4.12 -19.43 28.38
C ILE A 398 3.97 -20.80 29.06
N ASP A 399 5.04 -21.30 29.68
CA ASP A 399 5.06 -22.58 30.41
C ASP A 399 4.08 -22.55 31.60
N TYR A 400 3.99 -21.41 32.30
CA TYR A 400 3.01 -21.23 33.37
C TYR A 400 1.57 -21.44 32.86
N TYR A 401 1.16 -20.75 31.79
CA TYR A 401 -0.20 -20.92 31.26
C TYR A 401 -0.46 -22.33 30.77
N LEU A 402 0.53 -22.96 30.13
CA LEU A 402 0.40 -24.32 29.63
C LEU A 402 0.17 -25.33 30.76
N GLN A 403 0.86 -25.18 31.89
CA GLN A 403 0.73 -26.10 33.03
C GLN A 403 -0.52 -25.87 33.88
N HIS A 404 -1.04 -24.64 33.89
CA HIS A 404 -2.16 -24.26 34.76
C HIS A 404 -3.51 -24.21 34.02
N SER A 405 -3.53 -24.31 32.70
CA SER A 405 -4.80 -24.31 31.96
C SER A 405 -5.60 -25.58 32.19
N LEU A 406 -6.90 -25.42 32.39
CA LEU A 406 -7.84 -26.54 32.55
C LEU A 406 -8.19 -27.22 31.22
N MET A 407 -7.80 -26.65 30.08
CA MET A 407 -8.17 -27.17 28.76
C MET A 407 -7.32 -28.36 28.28
N LEU A 408 -6.22 -28.65 28.98
CA LEU A 408 -5.44 -29.88 28.77
C LEU A 408 -6.28 -31.15 29.04
N VAL A 409 -7.36 -31.01 29.80
CA VAL A 409 -8.34 -32.06 30.06
C VAL A 409 -8.92 -32.68 28.79
N THR A 410 -8.91 -31.94 27.66
CA THR A 410 -9.44 -32.40 26.38
C THR A 410 -8.72 -33.65 25.87
N ALA A 411 -7.43 -33.84 26.20
CA ALA A 411 -6.69 -35.06 25.87
C ALA A 411 -7.32 -36.32 26.50
N LEU A 412 -8.03 -36.17 27.63
CA LEU A 412 -8.64 -37.28 28.35
C LEU A 412 -9.91 -37.79 27.67
N ASN A 413 -10.54 -37.02 26.77
CA ASN A 413 -11.83 -37.37 26.18
C ASN A 413 -11.83 -38.75 25.50
N GLN A 414 -10.75 -39.10 24.79
CA GLN A 414 -10.62 -40.40 24.12
C GLN A 414 -10.35 -41.57 25.07
N HIS A 415 -9.94 -41.30 26.31
CA HIS A 415 -9.59 -42.31 27.31
C HIS A 415 -10.72 -42.55 28.32
N ILE A 416 -11.44 -41.49 28.71
CA ILE A 416 -12.45 -41.56 29.78
C ILE A 416 -13.84 -41.02 29.38
N GLY A 417 -13.99 -40.47 28.17
CA GLY A 417 -15.21 -39.84 27.70
C GLY A 417 -15.38 -38.39 28.17
N TYR A 418 -16.18 -37.62 27.42
CA TYR A 418 -16.40 -36.19 27.65
C TYR A 418 -16.94 -35.89 29.05
N ASP A 419 -17.94 -36.62 29.54
CA ASP A 419 -18.61 -36.32 30.81
C ASP A 419 -17.67 -36.43 32.01
N LYS A 420 -16.76 -37.42 32.02
CA LYS A 420 -15.76 -37.57 33.07
C LYS A 420 -14.70 -36.47 32.99
N ALA A 421 -14.22 -36.15 31.79
CA ALA A 421 -13.27 -35.05 31.57
C ALA A 421 -13.88 -33.69 32.02
N ALA A 422 -15.13 -33.41 31.67
CA ALA A 422 -15.84 -32.20 32.09
C ALA A 422 -15.99 -32.13 33.62
N THR A 423 -16.24 -33.26 34.28
CA THR A 423 -16.32 -33.33 35.74
C THR A 423 -14.97 -33.05 36.41
N ILE A 424 -13.86 -33.56 35.84
CA ILE A 424 -12.49 -33.23 36.29
C ILE A 424 -12.26 -31.72 36.19
N ALA A 425 -12.52 -31.12 35.03
CA ALA A 425 -12.29 -29.69 34.81
C ALA A 425 -13.12 -28.80 35.76
N LYS A 426 -14.40 -29.13 35.97
CA LYS A 426 -15.28 -28.41 36.91
C LYS A 426 -14.78 -28.53 38.35
N THR A 427 -14.32 -29.72 38.75
CA THR A 427 -13.78 -29.95 40.11
C THR A 427 -12.48 -29.19 40.31
N ALA A 428 -11.55 -29.27 39.35
CA ALA A 428 -10.30 -28.53 39.36
C ALA A 428 -10.54 -27.01 39.50
N HIS A 429 -11.48 -26.47 38.72
CA HIS A 429 -11.85 -25.06 38.81
C HIS A 429 -12.47 -24.67 40.16
N HIS A 430 -13.49 -25.40 40.61
CA HIS A 430 -14.23 -25.08 41.83
C HIS A 430 -13.36 -25.17 43.08
N GLU A 431 -12.43 -26.12 43.10
CA GLU A 431 -11.55 -26.35 44.25
C GLU A 431 -10.19 -25.64 44.11
N ASN A 432 -9.94 -24.98 42.99
CA ASN A 432 -8.68 -24.32 42.68
C ASN A 432 -7.46 -25.25 42.80
N ILE A 433 -7.57 -26.43 42.20
CA ILE A 433 -6.53 -27.48 42.14
C ILE A 433 -6.20 -27.82 40.68
N SER A 434 -5.09 -28.52 40.45
CA SER A 434 -4.72 -28.98 39.11
C SER A 434 -5.67 -30.04 38.55
N LEU A 435 -5.68 -30.22 37.23
CA LEU A 435 -6.41 -31.29 36.57
C LEU A 435 -5.98 -32.68 37.07
N GLN A 436 -4.69 -32.87 37.35
CA GLN A 436 -4.15 -34.12 37.86
C GLN A 436 -4.70 -34.42 39.26
N GLU A 437 -4.67 -33.44 40.16
CA GLU A 437 -5.20 -33.59 41.52
C GLU A 437 -6.70 -33.90 41.50
N ALA A 438 -7.48 -33.21 40.66
CA ALA A 438 -8.90 -33.48 40.50
C ALA A 438 -9.18 -34.88 39.92
N ALA A 439 -8.41 -35.33 38.92
CA ALA A 439 -8.57 -36.65 38.32
C ALA A 439 -8.30 -37.79 39.30
N ILE A 440 -7.28 -37.63 40.16
CA ILE A 440 -6.95 -38.57 41.24
C ILE A 440 -8.01 -38.53 42.33
N LYS A 441 -8.44 -37.34 42.77
CA LYS A 441 -9.46 -37.16 43.82
C LYS A 441 -10.79 -37.81 43.45
N LEU A 442 -11.20 -37.69 42.19
CA LEU A 442 -12.43 -38.29 41.66
C LEU A 442 -12.29 -39.81 41.41
N GLY A 443 -11.09 -40.38 41.55
CA GLY A 443 -10.80 -41.78 41.26
C GLY A 443 -10.94 -42.14 39.78
N PHE A 444 -10.84 -41.15 38.88
CA PHE A 444 -10.98 -41.38 37.44
C PHE A 444 -9.66 -41.80 36.79
N LEU A 445 -8.52 -41.33 37.30
CA LEU A 445 -7.18 -41.66 36.80
C LEU A 445 -6.17 -41.70 37.95
N THR A 446 -5.12 -42.50 37.77
CA THR A 446 -3.88 -42.41 38.56
C THR A 446 -2.99 -41.26 38.06
N ALA A 447 -1.99 -40.87 38.85
CA ALA A 447 -1.01 -39.86 38.44
C ALA A 447 -0.24 -40.29 37.19
N GLU A 448 0.10 -41.58 37.09
CA GLU A 448 0.84 -42.19 35.99
C GLU A 448 0.00 -42.16 34.71
N GLN A 449 -1.27 -42.57 34.77
CA GLN A 449 -2.19 -42.50 33.63
C GLN A 449 -2.42 -41.06 33.18
N PHE A 450 -2.58 -40.12 34.12
CA PHE A 450 -2.73 -38.70 33.77
C PHE A 450 -1.52 -38.18 32.99
N LYS A 451 -0.31 -38.49 33.47
CA LYS A 451 0.94 -38.09 32.82
C LYS A 451 1.13 -38.74 31.45
N GLU A 452 0.70 -39.99 31.28
CA GLU A 452 0.73 -40.69 30.00
C GLU A 452 -0.24 -40.07 29.00
N TYR A 453 -1.46 -39.72 29.44
CA TYR A 453 -2.51 -39.23 28.56
C TYR A 453 -2.41 -37.73 28.26
N VAL A 454 -1.85 -36.94 29.18
CA VAL A 454 -1.78 -35.48 29.09
C VAL A 454 -0.33 -35.03 28.91
N ASN A 455 0.13 -35.03 27.67
CA ASN A 455 1.41 -34.48 27.27
C ASN A 455 1.20 -33.33 26.27
N PRO A 456 1.42 -32.06 26.64
CA PRO A 456 1.17 -30.92 25.74
C PRO A 456 1.91 -30.98 24.41
N LYS A 457 3.12 -31.55 24.36
CA LYS A 457 3.89 -31.73 23.11
C LYS A 457 3.21 -32.66 22.12
N ASP A 458 2.31 -33.49 22.62
CA ASP A 458 1.58 -34.50 21.87
C ASP A 458 0.17 -34.04 21.47
N MET A 459 -0.23 -32.84 21.91
CA MET A 459 -1.56 -32.26 21.70
C MET A 459 -1.61 -31.20 20.59
N ILE A 460 -0.56 -31.12 19.78
CA ILE A 460 -0.38 -30.08 18.73
C ILE A 460 -0.60 -30.59 17.30
N ALA A 461 -0.98 -31.86 17.13
CA ALA A 461 -1.29 -32.49 15.85
C ALA A 461 -2.19 -33.73 16.03
N PRO A 462 -2.93 -34.18 14.99
CA PRO A 462 -3.58 -35.49 14.98
C PRO A 462 -2.57 -36.63 15.17
N ARG A 463 -3.03 -37.74 15.74
CA ARG A 463 -2.25 -38.96 15.98
C ARG A 463 -2.84 -40.16 15.26
#